data_AF-A0A836VN08-F1
#
_entry.id   AF-A0A836VN08-F1
#
_cell.length_a   1.000
_cell.length_b   1.000
_cell.length_c   1.000
_cell.angle_alpha   90.00
_cell.angle_beta   90.00
_cell.angle_gamma   90.00
#
_symmetry.space_group_name_H-M   'P 1'
#
loop_
_entity.id
_entity.type
_entity.pdbx_description
1 polymer ?
#
loop_
_entity_poly.entity_id
_entity_poly.type
_entity_poly.pdbx_seq_one_letter_code
_entity_poly.pdbx_strand_id
1 'polypeptide(L)'
;MNTILAIITGIGESLNLLWLTIKSIKYFGSSMDKFIFQLFDMGNRTVPVAALIALSIGAVLALQTGIQLSNYGMQDKIGGIVGLSVCTELAPVMAAILMA
;
A
#
# COMPACT_ATOMS: atom_id res chain seq x y z
N MET A 1 -26.30 -26.35 5.39
CA MET A 1 -27.10 -25.52 4.44
C MET A 1 -27.20 -24.06 4.89
N ASN A 2 -27.35 -23.76 6.19
CA ASN A 2 -27.42 -22.37 6.69
C ASN A 2 -26.12 -21.55 6.54
N THR A 3 -24.94 -22.17 6.60
CA THR A 3 -23.65 -21.46 6.49
C THR A 3 -23.41 -20.87 5.11
N ILE A 4 -23.77 -21.59 4.04
CA ILE A 4 -23.64 -21.10 2.66
C ILE A 4 -24.60 -19.94 2.41
N LEU A 5 -25.84 -20.06 2.90
CA LEU A 5 -26.82 -18.97 2.81
C LEU A 5 -26.36 -17.73 3.58
N ALA A 6 -25.77 -17.90 4.77
CA ALA A 6 -25.24 -16.79 5.57
C ALA A 6 -24.08 -16.04 4.89
N ILE A 7 -23.19 -16.77 4.19
CA ILE A 7 -22.10 -16.16 3.42
C ILE A 7 -22.67 -15.38 2.23
N ILE A 8 -23.65 -15.95 1.52
CA ILE A 8 -24.30 -15.29 0.38
C ILE A 8 -25.03 -14.02 0.82
N THR A 9 -25.75 -14.07 1.95
CA THR A 9 -26.43 -12.88 2.48
C THR A 9 -25.44 -11.83 2.97
N GLY A 10 -24.34 -12.21 3.63
CA GLY A 10 -23.31 -11.28 4.09
C GLY A 10 -22.60 -10.56 2.93
N ILE A 11 -22.31 -11.29 1.84
CA ILE A 11 -21.77 -10.69 0.61
C ILE A 11 -22.81 -9.74 -0.02
N GLY A 12 -24.09 -10.15 -0.06
CA GLY A 12 -25.19 -9.33 -0.58
C GLY A 12 -25.38 -8.02 0.19
N GLU A 13 -25.33 -8.06 1.51
CA GLU A 13 -25.40 -6.87 2.37
C GLU A 13 -24.21 -5.94 2.15
N SER A 14 -22.99 -6.49 2.09
CA SER A 14 -21.77 -5.72 1.83
C SER A 14 -21.80 -5.03 0.46
N LEU A 15 -22.28 -5.73 -0.57
CA LEU A 15 -22.47 -5.17 -1.91
C LEU A 15 -23.54 -4.07 -1.94
N ASN A 16 -24.64 -4.24 -1.20
CA ASN A 16 -25.69 -3.23 -1.11
C ASN A 16 -25.19 -1.95 -0.41
N LEU A 17 -24.43 -2.10 0.69
CA LEU A 17 -23.81 -0.97 1.38
C LEU A 17 -22.81 -0.23 0.48
N LEU A 18 -22.01 -0.97 -0.27
CA LEU A 18 -21.07 -0.40 -1.24
C LEU A 18 -21.82 0.39 -2.33
N TRP A 19 -22.90 -0.17 -2.88
CA TRP A 19 -23.71 0.48 -3.90
C TRP A 19 -24.38 1.78 -3.40
N LEU A 20 -24.92 1.76 -2.18
CA LEU A 20 -25.50 2.94 -1.55
C LEU A 20 -24.44 4.02 -1.29
N THR A 21 -23.24 3.63 -0.88
CA THR A 21 -22.11 4.55 -0.65
C THR A 21 -21.67 5.23 -1.94
N ILE A 22 -21.56 4.48 -3.06
CA ILE A 22 -21.23 5.04 -4.37
C ILE A 22 -22.28 6.07 -4.82
N LYS A 23 -23.58 5.81 -4.61
CA LYS A 23 -24.63 6.78 -4.95
C LYS A 23 -24.56 8.05 -4.09
N SER A 24 -24.15 7.92 -2.83
CA SER A 24 -24.00 9.03 -1.89
C SER A 24 -22.81 9.94 -2.22
N ILE A 25 -21.86 9.50 -3.07
CA ILE A 25 -20.68 10.27 -3.46
C ILE A 25 -21.03 11.63 -4.09
N LYS A 26 -22.24 11.80 -4.63
CA LYS A 26 -22.70 13.09 -5.17
C LYS A 26 -22.82 14.20 -4.11
N TYR A 27 -22.97 13.81 -2.83
CA TYR A 27 -23.01 14.74 -1.68
C TYR A 27 -21.63 15.00 -1.06
N PHE A 28 -20.57 14.39 -1.61
CA PHE A 28 -19.20 14.45 -1.10
C PHE A 28 -18.64 15.87 -1.02
N GLY A 29 -19.04 16.77 -1.93
CA GLY A 29 -18.61 18.17 -1.96
C GLY A 29 -18.87 18.94 -0.65
N SER A 30 -19.91 18.57 0.10
CA SER A 30 -20.25 19.21 1.39
C SER A 30 -19.44 18.64 2.58
N SER A 31 -18.73 17.52 2.39
CA SER A 31 -18.00 16.80 3.44
C SER A 31 -16.49 16.70 3.19
N MET A 32 -15.94 17.62 2.38
CA MET A 32 -14.49 17.68 2.09
C MET A 32 -13.63 17.73 3.35
N ASP A 33 -14.06 18.49 4.36
CA ASP A 33 -13.31 18.65 5.61
C ASP A 33 -13.10 17.30 6.31
N LYS A 34 -14.13 16.45 6.32
CA LYS A 34 -14.07 15.11 6.91
C LYS A 34 -13.15 14.18 6.12
N PHE A 35 -13.19 14.28 4.79
CA PHE A 35 -12.31 13.48 3.93
C PHE A 35 -10.85 13.85 4.11
N ILE A 36 -10.52 15.14 4.13
CA ILE A 36 -9.16 15.64 4.34
C ILE A 36 -8.67 15.25 5.74
N PHE A 37 -9.52 15.37 6.76
CA PHE A 37 -9.18 14.94 8.11
C PHE A 37 -8.86 13.44 8.17
N GLN A 38 -9.67 12.60 7.50
CA GLN A 38 -9.43 11.16 7.46
C GLN A 38 -8.14 10.81 6.70
N LEU A 39 -7.85 11.49 5.59
CA LEU A 39 -6.59 11.34 4.86
C LEU A 39 -5.38 11.73 5.71
N PHE A 40 -5.50 12.83 6.47
CA PHE A 40 -4.43 13.30 7.35
C PHE A 40 -4.18 12.34 8.51
N ASP A 41 -5.22 11.89 9.21
CA ASP A 41 -5.09 10.93 10.32
C ASP A 41 -4.52 9.59 9.84
N MET A 42 -4.99 9.08 8.68
CA MET A 42 -4.49 7.85 8.08
C MET A 42 -3.03 7.98 7.65
N GLY A 43 -2.66 9.09 7.00
CA GLY A 43 -1.29 9.37 6.59
C GLY A 43 -0.35 9.53 7.77
N ASN A 44 -0.73 10.28 8.80
CA ASN A 44 0.12 10.52 9.97
C ASN A 44 0.41 9.22 10.76
N ARG A 45 -0.52 8.28 10.77
CA ARG A 45 -0.33 6.97 11.43
C ARG A 45 0.55 6.02 10.61
N THR A 46 0.50 6.09 9.28
CA THR A 46 1.16 5.10 8.40
C THR A 46 2.51 5.58 7.84
N VAL A 47 2.66 6.86 7.53
CA VAL A 47 3.88 7.44 6.90
C VAL A 47 5.16 7.20 7.71
N PRO A 48 5.20 7.42 9.05
CA PRO A 48 6.43 7.21 9.83
C PRO A 48 6.91 5.75 9.79
N VAL A 49 5.96 4.81 9.89
CA VAL A 49 6.23 3.37 9.85
C VAL A 49 6.67 2.96 8.44
N ALA A 50 5.98 3.44 7.41
CA ALA A 50 6.33 3.19 6.02
C ALA A 50 7.75 3.66 5.68
N ALA A 51 8.12 4.87 6.12
CA ALA A 51 9.45 5.43 5.90
C ALA A 51 10.56 4.59 6.57
N LEU A 52 10.34 4.18 7.82
CA LEU A 52 11.30 3.37 8.57
C LEU A 52 11.54 2.01 7.91
N ILE A 53 10.46 1.35 7.48
CA ILE A 53 10.53 0.05 6.81
C ILE A 53 11.18 0.21 5.42
N ALA A 54 10.79 1.21 4.64
CA ALA A 54 11.33 1.43 3.29
C ALA A 54 12.84 1.71 3.33
N LEU A 55 13.30 2.51 4.30
CA LEU A 55 14.72 2.76 4.53
C LEU A 55 15.47 1.46 4.88
N SER A 56 14.94 0.70 5.83
CA SER A 56 15.57 -0.54 6.28
C SER A 56 15.66 -1.58 5.16
N ILE A 57 14.57 -1.76 4.40
CA ILE A 57 14.54 -2.66 3.25
C ILE A 57 15.49 -2.18 2.15
N GLY A 58 15.51 -0.89 1.85
CA GLY A 58 16.43 -0.31 0.87
C GLY A 58 17.90 -0.56 1.21
N ALA A 59 18.28 -0.43 2.49
CA ALA A 59 19.64 -0.69 2.96
C ALA A 59 20.02 -2.19 2.81
N VAL A 60 19.12 -3.10 3.18
CA VAL A 60 19.34 -4.55 3.04
C VAL A 60 19.46 -4.95 1.57
N LEU A 61 18.60 -4.39 0.70
CA LEU A 61 18.67 -4.63 -0.74
C LEU A 61 19.96 -4.10 -1.33
N ALA A 62 20.40 -2.89 -0.97
CA ALA A 62 21.66 -2.34 -1.44
C ALA A 62 22.85 -3.24 -1.08
N LEU A 63 22.89 -3.74 0.16
CA LEU A 63 23.94 -4.65 0.62
C LEU A 63 23.91 -5.98 -0.16
N GLN A 64 22.74 -6.61 -0.26
CA GLN A 64 22.62 -7.89 -0.94
C GLN A 64 22.93 -7.77 -2.44
N THR A 65 22.38 -6.76 -3.11
CA THR A 65 22.61 -6.51 -4.53
C THR A 65 24.07 -6.18 -4.81
N GLY A 66 24.72 -5.44 -3.91
CA GLY A 66 26.15 -5.13 -4.01
C GLY A 66 27.04 -6.37 -3.93
N ILE A 67 26.75 -7.30 -3.01
CA ILE A 67 27.46 -8.58 -2.93
C ILE A 67 27.27 -9.39 -4.21
N GLN A 68 26.05 -9.43 -4.75
CA GLN A 68 25.76 -10.15 -6.01
C GLN A 68 26.50 -9.52 -7.20
N LEU A 69 26.45 -8.19 -7.37
CA LEU A 69 27.11 -7.47 -8.46
C LEU A 69 28.64 -7.48 -8.34
N SER A 70 29.18 -7.62 -7.12
CA SER A 70 30.62 -7.78 -6.89
C SER A 70 31.19 -8.97 -7.64
N ASN A 71 30.44 -10.07 -7.72
CA ASN A 71 30.87 -11.28 -8.43
C ASN A 71 30.94 -11.09 -9.95
N TYR A 72 30.25 -10.07 -10.47
CA TYR A 72 30.20 -9.74 -11.90
C TYR A 72 31.02 -8.49 -12.26
N GLY A 73 31.69 -7.85 -11.29
CA GLY A 73 32.45 -6.61 -11.51
C GLY A 73 31.60 -5.38 -11.85
N MET A 74 30.29 -5.42 -11.56
CA MET A 74 29.31 -4.41 -12.01
C MET A 74 28.80 -3.49 -10.88
N GLN A 75 29.62 -3.25 -9.86
CA GLN A 75 29.22 -2.54 -8.64
C GLN A 75 28.73 -1.09 -8.87
N ASP A 76 29.14 -0.43 -9.96
CA ASP A 76 28.70 0.94 -10.27
C ASP A 76 27.18 1.06 -10.55
N LYS A 77 26.50 -0.05 -10.86
CA LYS A 77 25.06 -0.06 -11.19
C LYS A 77 24.13 -0.35 -10.02
N ILE A 78 24.66 -0.53 -8.81
CA ILE A 78 23.85 -0.92 -7.63
C ILE A 78 22.73 0.09 -7.37
N GLY A 79 23.03 1.39 -7.37
CA GLY A 79 22.05 2.43 -7.08
C GLY A 79 20.88 2.47 -8.08
N GLY A 80 21.17 2.29 -9.36
CA GLY A 80 20.14 2.27 -10.41
C GLY A 80 19.24 1.05 -10.32
N ILE A 81 19.81 -0.13 -10.06
CA ILE A 81 19.05 -1.39 -9.94
C ILE A 81 18.16 -1.33 -8.69
N VAL A 82 18.73 -1.01 -7.53
CA VAL A 82 17.99 -0.96 -6.27
C VAL A 82 16.91 0.11 -6.31
N GLY A 83 17.21 1.30 -6.83
CA GLY A 83 16.23 2.38 -6.95
C GLY A 83 15.03 2.02 -7.83
N LEU A 84 15.27 1.41 -8.99
CA LEU A 84 14.20 0.94 -9.87
C LEU A 84 13.36 -0.15 -9.19
N SER A 85 14.00 -1.18 -8.63
CA SER A 85 13.29 -2.28 -7.96
C SER A 85 12.44 -1.82 -6.78
N VAL A 86 12.92 -0.85 -6.00
CA VAL A 86 12.15 -0.28 -4.89
C VAL A 86 10.93 0.48 -5.41
N CYS A 87 11.08 1.33 -6.44
CA CYS A 87 9.98 2.14 -6.95
C CYS A 87 8.91 1.34 -7.70
N THR A 88 9.27 0.29 -8.44
CA THR A 88 8.32 -0.43 -9.30
C THR A 88 7.67 -1.61 -8.62
N GLU A 89 8.42 -2.39 -7.84
CA GLU A 89 7.92 -3.62 -7.24
C GLU A 89 7.53 -3.41 -5.77
N LEU A 90 8.47 -2.90 -4.97
CA LEU A 90 8.31 -2.92 -3.52
C LEU A 90 7.43 -1.79 -2.99
N ALA A 91 7.50 -0.59 -3.58
CA ALA A 91 6.69 0.55 -3.16
C ALA A 91 5.17 0.25 -3.20
N PRO A 92 4.58 -0.24 -4.31
CA PRO A 92 3.15 -0.56 -4.34
C PRO A 92 2.78 -1.73 -3.41
N VAL A 93 3.63 -2.75 -3.30
CA VAL A 93 3.40 -3.90 -2.41
C VAL A 93 3.41 -3.47 -0.94
N MET A 94 4.38 -2.64 -0.55
CA MET A 94 4.46 -2.11 0.81
C MET A 94 3.26 -1.21 1.15
N ALA A 95 2.83 -0.37 0.21
CA ALA A 95 1.64 0.45 0.40
C ALA A 95 0.39 -0.40 0.64
N ALA A 96 0.23 -1.50 -0.12
CA ALA A 96 -0.88 -2.43 0.08
C ALA A 96 -0.84 -3.12 1.45
N ILE A 97 0.33 -3.61 1.88
CA ILE A 97 0.48 -4.35 3.14
C ILE A 97 0.28 -3.44 4.36
N LEU A 98 0.76 -2.20 4.31
CA LEU A 98 0.65 -1.27 5.44
C LEU A 98 -0.76 -0.69 5.60
N MET A 99 -1.55 -0.70 4.52
CA MET A 99 -2.93 -0.17 4.50
C MET A 99 -3.99 -1.24 4.71
N ALA A 100 -3.65 -2.53 4.52
CA ALA A 100 -4.53 -3.67 4.76
C ALA A 100 -4.78 -3.89 6.26
#